data_AF-A0A2Z6ZRC7-F1
#
_entry.id   AF-A0A2Z6ZRC7-F1
#
_cell.length_a   1.000
_cell.length_b   1.000
_cell.length_c   1.000
_cell.angle_alpha   90.00
_cell.angle_beta   90.00
_cell.angle_gamma   90.00
#
_symmetry.space_group_name_H-M   'P 1'
#
loop_
_entity.id
_entity.type
_entity.pdbx_description
1 polymer ?
#
loop_
_entity_poly.entity_id
_entity_poly.type
_entity_poly.pdbx_seq_one_letter_code
_entity_poly.pdbx_strand_id
1 'polypeptide(L)' 'MEFKMLEGDLMEKYKAFLITIHVENKADTELVTWTLEYEMLHDDVEHPISLLSYFINLTKDIETHHVGNK' A
#
# COMPACT_ATOMS: atom_id res chain seq x y z
N MET A 1 -4.47 -5.06 8.17
CA MET A 1 -3.94 -6.24 7.47
C MET A 1 -2.49 -5.94 7.13
N GLU A 2 -1.61 -6.93 7.26
CA GLU A 2 -0.17 -6.77 7.05
C GLU A 2 0.31 -7.74 5.96
N PHE A 3 1.11 -7.24 5.04
CA PHE A 3 1.69 -8.00 3.93
C PHE A 3 3.20 -7.83 3.93
N LYS A 4 3.89 -8.89 4.37
CA LYS A 4 5.34 -8.96 4.28
C LYS A 4 5.74 -9.47 2.90
N MET A 5 6.51 -8.68 2.17
CA MET A 5 7.09 -9.13 0.90
C MET A 5 8.20 -10.15 1.17
N LEU A 6 8.16 -11.26 0.43
CA LEU A 6 9.13 -12.34 0.56
C LEU A 6 10.07 -12.42 -0.64
N GLU A 7 9.55 -12.18 -1.85
CA GLU A 7 10.28 -12.26 -3.13
C GLU A 7 9.70 -11.25 -4.15
N GLY A 8 10.33 -11.13 -5.32
CA GLY A 8 9.91 -10.28 -6.45
C GLY A 8 10.62 -8.92 -6.51
N ASP A 9 10.21 -8.07 -7.45
CA ASP A 9 10.88 -6.81 -7.80
C ASP A 9 11.12 -5.85 -6.62
N LEU A 10 10.24 -5.87 -5.61
CA LEU A 10 10.45 -5.08 -4.39
C LEU A 10 11.62 -5.61 -3.57
N MET A 11 11.80 -6.93 -3.50
CA MET A 11 12.89 -7.54 -2.75
C MET A 11 14.24 -7.45 -3.48
N GLU A 12 14.25 -7.10 -4.76
CA GLU A 12 15.49 -6.73 -5.47
C GLU A 12 16.03 -5.35 -5.06
N LYS A 13 15.16 -4.48 -4.51
CA LYS A 13 15.48 -3.09 -4.14
C LYS A 13 15.51 -2.85 -2.63
N TYR A 14 14.72 -3.61 -1.88
CA TYR A 14 14.55 -3.44 -0.44
C TYR A 14 14.85 -4.76 0.29
N LYS A 15 15.60 -4.70 1.38
CA LYS A 15 15.93 -5.88 2.21
C LYS A 15 14.71 -6.40 2.97
N ALA A 16 13.84 -5.49 3.36
CA ALA A 16 12.59 -5.76 4.04
C ALA A 16 11.56 -4.79 3.51
N PHE A 17 10.34 -5.29 3.27
CA PHE A 17 9.22 -4.47 2.87
C PHE A 17 7.93 -5.03 3.49
N LEU A 18 7.23 -4.18 4.25
CA LEU A 18 5.97 -4.47 4.89
C LEU A 18 4.93 -3.44 4.45
N ILE A 19 3.81 -3.92 3.95
CA ILE A 19 2.66 -3.09 3.59
C ILE A 19 1.57 -3.34 4.61
N THR A 20 1.13 -2.28 5.30
CA THR A 20 0.04 -2.35 6.26
C THR A 20 -1.15 -1.57 5.74
N ILE A 21 -2.31 -2.23 5.69
CA ILE A 21 -3.60 -1.64 5.35
C ILE A 21 -4.42 -1.51 6.63
N HIS A 22 -4.78 -0.29 7.00
CA HIS A 22 -5.68 -0.02 8.11
C HIS A 22 -6.96 0.63 7.59
N VAL A 23 -8.11 0.15 8.04
CA VAL A 23 -9.42 0.70 7.67
C VAL A 23 -10.11 1.16 8.94
N GLU A 24 -10.46 2.45 8.99
CA GLU A 24 -11.20 3.05 10.09
C GLU A 24 -12.58 3.50 9.61
N ASN A 25 -13.63 3.05 10.31
CA ASN A 25 -14.99 3.52 10.07
C ASN A 25 -15.29 4.66 11.04
N LYS A 26 -15.30 5.90 10.54
CA LYS A 26 -15.66 7.09 11.32
C LYS A 26 -16.99 7.63 10.84
N ALA A 27 -18.06 7.28 11.55
CA ALA A 27 -19.44 7.74 11.31
C ALA A 27 -19.89 7.61 9.84
N ASP A 28 -19.66 8.65 9.03
CA ASP A 28 -20.08 8.76 7.63
C ASP A 28 -18.91 8.59 6.63
N THR A 29 -17.72 8.22 7.09
CA THR A 29 -16.53 8.07 6.23
C THR A 29 -15.75 6.82 6.59
N GLU A 30 -15.45 6.01 5.58
CA GLU A 30 -14.48 4.93 5.66
C GLU A 30 -13.12 5.47 5.22
N LEU A 31 -12.12 5.44 6.10
CA LEU A 31 -10.77 5.89 5.82
C LEU A 31 -9.85 4.68 5.65
N VAL A 32 -9.21 4.57 4.49
CA VAL A 32 -8.19 3.56 4.22
C VAL A 32 -6.80 4.20 4.30
N THR A 33 -5.97 3.69 5.20
CA THR A 33 -4.58 4.11 5.39
C THR A 33 -3.66 3.01 4.90
N TRP A 34 -2.77 3.34 3.96
CA TRP A 34 -1.69 2.48 3.50
C TRP A 34 -0.37 2.95 4.12
N THR A 35 0.31 2.05 4.83
CA THR A 35 1.62 2.30 5.43
C THR A 35 2.66 1.41 4.76
N LEU A 36 3.78 1.99 4.34
CA LEU A 36 4.91 1.29 3.75
C LEU A 36 6.10 1.38 4.70
N GLU A 37 6.50 0.26 5.27
CA GLU A 37 7.69 0.13 6.10
C GLU A 37 8.74 -0.65 5.32
N TYR A 38 9.92 -0.07 5.13
CA TYR A 38 10.94 -0.65 4.26
C TYR A 38 12.36 -0.36 4.73
N GLU A 39 13.27 -1.27 4.40
CA GLU A 39 14.71 -1.09 4.54
C GLU A 39 15.34 -1.13 3.14
N MET A 40 16.02 -0.05 2.75
CA MET A 40 16.70 0.04 1.45
C MET A 40 17.88 -0.93 1.38
N LEU A 41 18.08 -1.54 0.21
CA LEU A 41 19.23 -2.41 -0.02
C LEU A 41 20.53 -1.62 -0.03
N HIS A 42 20.51 -0.44 -0.66
CA HIS A 42 21.60 0.52 -0.79
C HIS A 42 21.04 1.96 -0.70
N ASP A 43 21.89 2.94 -0.40
CA ASP A 43 21.48 4.34 -0.20
C ASP A 43 21.04 5.06 -1.49
N ASP A 44 21.33 4.48 -2.66
CA ASP A 44 20.94 4.98 -3.97
C ASP A 44 19.58 4.44 -4.46
N VAL A 45 18.94 3.55 -3.69
CA VAL A 45 17.60 3.06 -3.98
C VAL A 45 16.58 4.16 -3.70
N GLU A 46 15.72 4.45 -4.68
CA GLU A 46 14.64 5.43 -4.50
C GLU A 46 13.60 4.97 -3.47
N HIS A 47 13.02 5.94 -2.77
CA HIS A 47 11.88 5.68 -1.87
C HIS A 47 10.66 5.20 -2.68
N PRO A 48 9.85 4.27 -2.15
CA PRO A 48 8.70 3.67 -2.85
C PRO A 48 7.48 4.60 -2.94
N ILE A 49 7.69 5.91 -3.09
CA ILE A 49 6.63 6.93 -3.12
C ILE A 49 5.69 6.71 -4.31
N SER A 50 6.19 6.19 -5.42
CA SER A 50 5.38 5.83 -6.59
C SER A 50 4.29 4.80 -6.29
N LEU A 51 4.52 3.89 -5.32
CA LEU A 51 3.52 2.92 -4.89
C LEU A 51 2.34 3.56 -4.16
N LEU A 52 2.55 4.70 -3.48
CA LEU A 52 1.47 5.41 -2.78
C LEU A 52 0.38 5.88 -3.76
N SER A 53 0.79 6.43 -4.90
CA SER A 53 -0.16 6.83 -5.95
C SER A 53 -0.92 5.63 -6.52
N TYR A 54 -0.24 4.48 -6.68
CA TYR A 54 -0.88 3.24 -7.09
C TYR A 54 -1.93 2.77 -6.07
N PHE A 55 -1.61 2.74 -4.77
CA PHE A 55 -2.55 2.31 -3.73
C PHE A 55 -3.77 3.22 -3.61
N ILE A 56 -3.61 4.53 -3.83
CA ILE A 56 -4.75 5.47 -3.87
C ILE A 56 -5.70 5.10 -5.02
N ASN A 57 -5.17 4.85 -6.22
CA ASN A 57 -6.00 4.46 -7.37
C ASN A 57 -6.65 3.09 -7.15
N LEU A 58 -5.90 2.11 -6.66
CA LEU A 58 -6.42 0.79 -6.31
C LEU A 58 -7.57 0.89 -5.30
N THR A 59 -7.45 1.75 -4.30
CA THR A 59 -8.50 1.96 -3.30
C THR A 59 -9.77 2.52 -3.95
N LYS A 60 -9.65 3.48 -4.86
CA LYS A 60 -10.79 4.04 -5.63
C LYS A 60 -11.44 3.00 -6.54
N ASP A 61 -10.65 2.14 -7.17
CA ASP A 61 -11.16 1.07 -8.03
C ASP A 61 -11.93 0.03 -7.20
N ILE A 62 -11.41 -0.33 -6.02
CA ILE A 62 -12.09 -1.21 -5.06
C ILE A 62 -13.41 -0.55 -4.60
N GLU A 63 -13.39 0.72 -4.21
CA GLU A 63 -14.58 1.47 -3.81
C GLU A 63 -15.62 1.47 -4.93
N THR A 64 -15.22 1.80 -6.15
CA THR A 64 -16.10 1.82 -7.33
C THR A 64 -16.71 0.44 -7.59
N HIS A 65 -15.94 -0.63 -7.43
CA HIS A 65 -16.45 -1.99 -7.60
C HIS A 65 -17.47 -2.39 -6.51
N HIS A 66 -17.26 -1.95 -5.27
CA HIS A 66 -18.15 -2.29 -4.14
C HIS A 66 -19.39 -1.38 -4.05
N VAL A 67 -19.27 -0.11 -4.44
CA VAL A 67 -20.35 0.89 -4.39
C VAL A 67 -21.14 0.94 -5.70
N GLY A 68 -20.49 0.77 -6.86
CA GLY A 68 -21.09 0.82 -8.19
C GLY A 68 -21.94 -0.40 -8.57
N ASN A 69 -21.99 -1.43 -7.72
CA ASN A 69 -22.86 -2.60 -7.88
C ASN A 69 -24.17 -2.49 -7.06
N LYS A 70 -24.61 -1.27 -6.72
CA LYS A 70 -25.93 -0.99 -6.14
C LYS A 70 -26.89 -0.37 -7.15
#